data_AF-A0A1Z5TMA7-F1
#
_entry.id   AF-A0A1Z5TMA7-F1
#
_cell.length_a   1.000
_cell.length_b   1.000
_cell.length_c   1.000
_cell.angle_alpha   90.00
_cell.angle_beta   90.00
_cell.angle_gamma   90.00
#
_symmetry.space_group_name_H-M   'P 1'
#
loop_
_entity.id
_entity.type
_entity.pdbx_description
1 polymer ?
#
loop_
_entity_poly.entity_id
_entity_poly.type
_entity_poly.pdbx_seq_one_letter_code
_entity_poly.pdbx_strand_id
1 'polypeptide(L)'
;MSLSKHEDTAVQMERVSSSDLEAEKAHATEHAERLSELADPDAGKSPEERAAIDRKLMRKVDLWLIPWLCLLYLLSFLDRSNIGNARLAGMEEDLDMGGHDYNNALTIFFISYALAEPITNIYPTIPNTLSWASNNIEGIYKRGVIIGIVVGWGNLNGVVSSNIYIKEEKPKYYTGHGTVLAYLVVCLLGGTIFMYTMLRAENKRRLSGKRDNMHAGKSADDIWVAGDNRPDFIYTL
;
A
#
# COMPACT_ATOMS: atom_id res chain seq x y z
N MET A 1 20.56 -36.35 17.83
CA MET A 1 20.09 -35.57 19.00
C MET A 1 20.16 -34.04 18.81
N SER A 2 20.88 -33.52 17.81
CA SER A 2 20.91 -32.07 17.47
C SER A 2 19.74 -31.64 16.55
N LEU A 3 19.25 -32.52 15.67
CA LEU A 3 18.18 -32.20 14.70
C LEU A 3 16.79 -31.96 15.34
N SER A 4 16.39 -32.71 16.37
CA SER A 4 15.05 -32.51 16.98
C SER A 4 14.93 -31.19 17.74
N LYS A 5 16.04 -30.67 18.29
CA LYS A 5 16.04 -29.38 18.99
C LYS A 5 15.79 -28.20 18.04
N HIS A 6 16.24 -28.30 16.79
CA HIS A 6 15.99 -27.27 15.78
C HIS A 6 14.54 -27.29 15.28
N GLU A 7 13.96 -28.47 15.15
CA GLU A 7 12.55 -28.67 14.77
C GLU A 7 11.60 -28.11 15.85
N ASP A 8 11.86 -28.42 17.11
CA ASP A 8 11.08 -27.88 18.25
C ASP A 8 11.17 -26.36 18.34
N THR A 9 12.34 -25.78 18.08
CA THR A 9 12.54 -24.32 18.12
C THR A 9 11.79 -23.61 16.99
N ALA A 10 11.78 -24.18 15.78
CA ALA A 10 11.06 -23.61 14.63
C ALA A 10 9.54 -23.64 14.85
N VAL A 11 9.00 -24.75 15.35
CA VAL A 11 7.58 -24.89 15.69
C VAL A 11 7.17 -23.92 16.80
N GLN A 12 8.06 -23.68 17.76
CA GLN A 12 7.81 -22.75 18.85
C GLN A 12 7.84 -21.29 18.37
N MET A 13 8.74 -20.93 17.46
CA MET A 13 8.75 -19.62 16.79
C MET A 13 7.51 -19.37 15.94
N GLU A 14 7.02 -20.38 15.22
CA GLU A 14 5.83 -20.28 14.37
C GLU A 14 4.55 -20.11 15.20
N ARG A 15 4.47 -20.75 16.39
CA ARG A 15 3.37 -20.53 17.34
C ARG A 15 3.39 -19.13 17.95
N VAL A 16 4.56 -18.60 18.28
CA VAL A 16 4.69 -17.24 18.82
C VAL A 16 4.30 -16.20 17.75
N SER A 17 4.78 -16.36 16.52
CA SER A 17 4.41 -15.48 15.41
C SER A 17 2.91 -15.50 15.10
N SER A 18 2.28 -16.68 15.16
CA SER A 18 0.83 -16.79 14.94
C SER A 18 0.02 -16.23 16.10
N SER A 19 0.47 -16.35 17.35
CA SER A 19 -0.20 -15.71 18.48
C SER A 19 -0.11 -14.18 18.45
N ASP A 20 1.02 -13.62 18.00
CA ASP A 20 1.20 -12.17 17.89
C ASP A 20 0.28 -11.58 16.82
N LEU A 21 0.12 -12.27 15.68
CA LEU A 21 -0.80 -11.89 14.62
C LEU A 21 -2.27 -11.93 15.06
N GLU A 22 -2.66 -12.94 15.87
CA GLU A 22 -4.03 -13.01 16.40
C GLU A 22 -4.29 -11.93 17.46
N ALA A 23 -3.31 -11.59 18.28
CA ALA A 23 -3.40 -10.46 19.22
C ALA A 23 -3.52 -9.12 18.49
N GLU A 24 -2.75 -8.92 17.41
CA GLU A 24 -2.82 -7.72 16.57
C GLU A 24 -4.19 -7.59 15.89
N LYS A 25 -4.74 -8.69 15.36
CA LYS A 25 -6.09 -8.71 14.78
C LYS A 25 -7.16 -8.42 15.82
N ALA A 26 -7.06 -8.99 17.02
CA ALA A 26 -8.00 -8.75 18.11
C ALA A 26 -8.00 -7.27 18.52
N HIS A 27 -6.82 -6.67 18.67
CA HIS A 27 -6.67 -5.25 18.96
C HIS A 27 -7.20 -4.36 17.82
N ALA A 28 -6.96 -4.72 16.55
CA ALA A 28 -7.50 -4.01 15.40
C ALA A 28 -9.04 -4.08 15.35
N THR A 29 -9.62 -5.23 15.72
CA THR A 29 -11.07 -5.44 15.77
C THR A 29 -11.71 -4.62 16.88
N GLU A 30 -11.14 -4.66 18.09
CA GLU A 30 -11.59 -3.86 19.23
C GLU A 30 -11.48 -2.36 18.93
N HIS A 31 -10.40 -1.93 18.27
CA HIS A 31 -10.24 -0.54 17.85
C HIS A 31 -11.29 -0.14 16.80
N ALA A 32 -11.56 -0.99 15.82
CA ALA A 32 -12.59 -0.76 14.81
C ALA A 32 -13.99 -0.68 15.42
N GLU A 33 -14.31 -1.54 16.40
CA GLU A 33 -15.55 -1.49 17.16
C GLU A 33 -15.67 -0.18 17.94
N ARG A 34 -14.62 0.22 18.68
CA ARG A 34 -14.59 1.52 19.37
C ARG A 34 -14.77 2.71 18.44
N LEU A 35 -14.18 2.66 17.24
CA LEU A 35 -14.35 3.71 16.23
C LEU A 35 -15.78 3.74 15.66
N SER A 36 -16.44 2.58 15.55
CA SER A 36 -17.82 2.48 15.08
C SER A 36 -18.84 3.03 16.07
N GLU A 37 -18.51 3.02 17.36
CA GLU A 37 -19.31 3.61 18.44
C GLU A 37 -19.16 5.13 18.58
N LEU A 38 -18.18 5.73 17.88
CA LEU A 38 -18.03 7.18 17.90
C LEU A 38 -19.22 7.84 17.18
N ALA A 39 -19.77 8.86 17.82
CA ALA A 39 -20.80 9.68 17.20
C ALA A 39 -20.25 10.30 15.90
N ASP A 40 -20.94 10.08 14.78
CA ASP A 40 -20.57 10.67 13.49
C ASP A 40 -20.56 12.20 13.64
N PRO A 41 -19.40 12.87 13.51
CA PRO A 41 -19.28 14.32 13.66
C PRO A 41 -20.05 15.08 12.57
N ASP A 42 -20.46 14.38 11.51
CA ASP A 42 -21.27 14.90 10.40
C ASP A 42 -22.71 14.38 10.41
N ALA A 43 -23.17 13.80 11.53
CA ALA A 43 -24.56 13.39 11.72
C ALA A 43 -25.52 14.58 11.51
N GLY A 44 -26.52 14.41 10.64
CA GLY A 44 -27.53 15.43 10.34
C GLY A 44 -27.17 16.43 9.24
N LYS A 45 -25.98 16.35 8.63
CA LYS A 45 -25.60 17.17 7.47
C LYS A 45 -26.15 16.60 6.17
N SER A 46 -26.53 17.47 5.24
CA SER A 46 -26.91 17.05 3.89
C SER A 46 -25.72 16.47 3.10
N PRO A 47 -25.96 15.62 2.07
CA PRO A 47 -24.89 15.06 1.25
C PRO A 47 -23.98 16.12 0.59
N GLU A 48 -24.54 17.27 0.24
CA GLU A 48 -23.78 18.38 -0.36
C GLU A 48 -22.84 19.04 0.66
N GLU A 49 -23.29 19.23 1.90
CA GLU A 49 -22.47 19.79 2.98
C GLU A 49 -21.30 18.88 3.35
N ARG A 50 -21.53 17.56 3.41
CA ARG A 50 -20.46 16.56 3.63
C ARG A 50 -19.40 16.64 2.53
N ALA A 51 -19.82 16.64 1.27
CA ALA A 51 -18.89 16.72 0.13
C ALA A 51 -18.09 18.04 0.11
N ALA A 52 -18.67 19.15 0.57
CA ALA A 52 -17.98 20.43 0.70
C ALA A 52 -16.92 20.41 1.81
N ILE A 53 -17.22 19.78 2.94
CA ILE A 53 -16.28 19.59 4.07
C ILE A 53 -15.11 18.71 3.63
N ASP A 54 -15.39 17.57 3.01
CA ASP A 54 -14.35 16.66 2.50
C ASP A 54 -13.42 17.35 1.50
N ARG A 55 -13.97 18.13 0.56
CA ARG A 55 -13.15 18.88 -0.41
C ARG A 55 -12.26 19.90 0.27
N LYS A 56 -12.75 20.56 1.33
CA LYS A 56 -11.97 21.55 2.10
C LYS A 56 -10.88 20.86 2.90
N LEU A 57 -11.17 19.69 3.48
CA LEU A 57 -10.19 18.86 4.18
C LEU A 57 -9.09 18.40 3.23
N MET A 58 -9.46 17.80 2.10
CA MET A 58 -8.50 17.35 1.08
C MET A 58 -7.61 18.48 0.60
N ARG A 59 -8.16 19.66 0.29
CA ARG A 59 -7.34 20.84 -0.08
C ARG A 59 -6.39 21.26 1.03
N LYS A 60 -6.80 21.16 2.29
CA LYS A 60 -5.93 21.52 3.42
C LYS A 60 -4.80 20.51 3.58
N VAL A 61 -5.10 19.21 3.45
CA VAL A 61 -4.10 18.16 3.43
C VAL A 61 -3.14 18.38 2.25
N ASP A 62 -3.64 18.59 1.04
CA ASP A 62 -2.81 18.82 -0.14
C ASP A 62 -1.91 20.05 0.00
N LEU A 63 -2.43 21.16 0.55
CA LEU A 63 -1.66 22.41 0.69
C LEU A 63 -0.67 22.40 1.85
N TRP A 64 -0.85 21.53 2.85
CA TRP A 64 0.05 21.45 3.98
C TRP A 64 0.98 20.25 3.86
N LEU A 65 0.45 19.05 3.65
CA LEU A 65 1.22 17.81 3.62
C LEU A 65 2.13 17.72 2.38
N ILE A 66 1.62 18.00 1.18
CA ILE A 66 2.38 17.79 -0.06
C ILE A 66 3.64 18.67 -0.13
N PRO A 67 3.61 19.99 0.16
CA PRO A 67 4.83 20.80 0.14
C PRO A 67 5.90 20.31 1.10
N TRP A 68 5.51 19.87 2.31
CA TRP A 68 6.45 19.30 3.28
C TRP A 68 7.02 17.96 2.81
N LEU A 69 6.20 17.08 2.23
CA LEU A 69 6.68 15.82 1.66
C LEU A 69 7.65 16.06 0.49
N CYS A 70 7.34 17.00 -0.41
CA CYS A 70 8.23 17.38 -1.51
C CYS A 70 9.55 17.96 -0.98
N LEU A 71 9.51 18.82 0.04
CA LEU A 71 10.70 19.38 0.66
C LEU A 71 11.56 18.31 1.34
N LEU A 72 10.95 17.42 2.13
CA LEU A 72 11.65 16.32 2.79
C LEU A 72 12.27 15.36 1.77
N TYR A 73 11.55 15.06 0.69
CA TYR A 73 12.07 14.26 -0.41
C TYR A 73 13.27 14.92 -1.09
N LEU A 74 13.19 16.24 -1.33
CA LEU A 74 14.28 17.02 -1.91
C LEU A 74 15.51 17.05 -0.98
N LEU A 75 15.31 17.24 0.32
CA LEU A 75 16.38 17.18 1.32
C LEU A 75 17.02 15.79 1.40
N SER A 76 16.21 14.73 1.33
CA SER A 76 16.71 13.35 1.28
C SER A 76 17.57 13.09 0.05
N PHE A 77 17.16 13.59 -1.12
CA PHE A 77 17.96 13.49 -2.34
C PHE A 77 19.24 14.31 -2.27
N LEU A 78 19.17 15.52 -1.70
CA LEU A 78 20.31 16.41 -1.52
C LEU A 78 21.37 15.74 -0.67
N ASP A 79 21.00 15.20 0.50
CA ASP A 79 21.92 14.51 1.42
C ASP A 79 22.60 13.31 0.74
N ARG A 80 21.81 12.45 0.09
CA ARG A 80 22.31 11.26 -0.63
C ARG A 80 23.29 11.60 -1.75
N SER A 81 23.04 12.69 -2.48
CA SER A 81 23.93 13.15 -3.56
C SER A 81 25.17 13.87 -3.04
N ASN A 82 25.03 14.63 -1.95
CA ASN A 82 26.11 15.43 -1.39
C ASN A 82 27.20 14.57 -0.76
N ILE A 83 26.89 13.46 -0.09
CA ILE A 83 27.93 12.59 0.50
C ILE A 83 28.83 11.97 -0.58
N GLY A 84 28.27 11.65 -1.76
CA GLY A 84 29.05 11.19 -2.92
C GLY A 84 29.87 12.31 -3.57
N ASN A 85 29.29 13.50 -3.70
CA ASN A 85 30.02 14.66 -4.22
C ASN A 85 31.15 15.11 -3.30
N ALA A 86 30.95 15.04 -1.98
CA ALA A 86 31.98 15.37 -0.99
C ALA A 86 33.18 14.43 -1.11
N ARG A 87 32.93 13.13 -1.31
CA ARG A 87 34.00 12.17 -1.62
C ARG A 87 34.78 12.56 -2.88
N LEU A 88 34.08 12.89 -3.97
CA LEU A 88 34.72 13.34 -5.23
C LEU A 88 35.49 14.65 -5.08
N ALA A 89 35.10 15.49 -4.12
CA ALA A 89 35.76 16.76 -3.81
C ALA A 89 37.00 16.62 -2.90
N GLY A 90 37.39 15.39 -2.52
CA GLY A 90 38.59 15.15 -1.70
C GLY A 90 38.34 15.02 -0.19
N MET A 91 37.08 14.91 0.26
CA MET A 91 36.73 14.82 1.68
C MET A 91 37.48 13.71 2.43
N GLU A 92 37.82 12.59 1.76
CA GLU A 92 38.60 11.52 2.39
C GLU A 92 40.02 11.98 2.76
N GLU A 93 40.69 12.76 1.90
CA GLU A 93 42.03 13.29 2.16
C GLU A 93 41.99 14.42 3.19
N ASP A 94 40.99 15.31 3.11
CA ASP A 94 40.86 16.47 4.01
C ASP A 94 40.58 16.06 5.47
N LEU A 95 39.92 14.91 5.68
CA LEU A 95 39.57 14.38 6.99
C LEU A 95 40.53 13.28 7.48
N ASP A 96 41.62 13.01 6.74
CA ASP A 96 42.58 11.91 7.01
C ASP A 96 41.87 10.54 7.16
N MET A 97 40.83 10.31 6.35
CA MET A 97 40.04 9.08 6.39
C MET A 97 40.82 7.94 5.74
N GLY A 98 41.13 6.91 6.52
CA GLY A 98 41.93 5.77 6.07
C GLY A 98 41.13 4.49 5.93
N GLY A 99 41.51 3.63 4.98
CA GLY A 99 41.06 2.24 4.91
C GLY A 99 39.55 2.06 4.74
N HIS A 100 38.84 1.76 5.84
CA HIS A 100 37.41 1.43 5.85
C HIS A 100 36.50 2.54 6.38
N ASP A 101 37.04 3.69 6.79
CA ASP A 101 36.26 4.72 7.50
C ASP A 101 35.10 5.29 6.68
N TYR A 102 35.32 5.56 5.39
CA TYR A 102 34.23 5.98 4.49
C TYR A 102 33.16 4.90 4.35
N ASN A 103 33.58 3.64 4.22
CA ASN A 103 32.65 2.51 4.11
C ASN A 103 31.89 2.26 5.43
N ASN A 104 32.51 2.53 6.59
CA ASN A 104 31.86 2.45 7.89
C ASN A 104 30.78 3.52 8.04
N ALA A 105 31.07 4.78 7.68
CA ALA A 105 30.08 5.86 7.66
C ALA A 105 28.90 5.52 6.73
N LEU A 106 29.21 5.00 5.55
CA LEU A 106 28.21 4.58 4.56
C LEU A 106 27.35 3.41 5.09
N THR A 107 27.96 2.46 5.80
CA THR A 107 27.26 1.31 6.39
C THR A 107 26.29 1.75 7.49
N ILE A 108 26.69 2.67 8.37
CA ILE A 108 25.81 3.23 9.40
C ILE A 108 24.59 3.89 8.75
N PHE A 109 24.81 4.72 7.73
CA PHE A 109 23.73 5.36 6.96
C PHE A 109 22.78 4.33 6.34
N PHE A 110 23.32 3.33 5.63
CA PHE A 110 22.48 2.34 4.94
C PHE A 110 21.70 1.43 5.89
N ILE A 111 22.25 1.07 7.05
CA ILE A 111 21.52 0.29 8.06
C ILE A 111 20.34 1.10 8.61
N SER A 112 20.56 2.36 9.01
CA SER A 112 19.48 3.23 9.50
C SER A 112 18.41 3.45 8.44
N TYR A 113 18.82 3.68 7.19
CA TYR A 113 17.91 3.83 6.06
C TYR A 113 17.09 2.56 5.81
N ALA A 114 17.74 1.38 5.80
CA ALA A 114 17.08 0.09 5.58
C ALA A 114 16.08 -0.27 6.69
N LEU A 115 16.23 0.27 7.90
CA LEU A 115 15.25 0.10 8.98
C LEU A 115 14.07 1.07 8.88
N ALA A 116 14.31 2.31 8.46
CA ALA A 116 13.27 3.33 8.36
C ALA A 116 12.39 3.17 7.10
N GLU A 117 12.96 2.65 6.00
CA GLU A 117 12.27 2.50 4.73
C GLU A 117 11.07 1.53 4.78
N PRO A 118 11.15 0.33 5.39
CA PRO A 118 10.00 -0.56 5.56
C PRO A 118 8.87 0.07 6.36
N ILE A 119 9.22 0.80 7.43
CA ILE A 119 8.26 1.46 8.33
C ILE A 119 7.50 2.57 7.60
N THR A 120 8.15 3.26 6.67
CA THR A 120 7.55 4.40 5.97
C THR A 120 6.87 4.03 4.65
N ASN A 121 7.35 3.01 3.92
CA ASN A 121 6.83 2.65 2.60
C ASN A 121 5.88 1.44 2.57
N ILE A 122 6.10 0.42 3.41
CA ILE A 122 5.27 -0.80 3.38
C ILE A 122 3.95 -0.58 4.12
N TYR A 123 4.01 0.14 5.25
CA TYR A 123 2.87 0.43 6.12
C TYR A 123 1.71 1.20 5.47
N PRO A 124 1.90 2.17 4.57
CA PRO A 124 0.77 2.78 3.88
C PRO A 124 0.28 1.93 2.70
N THR A 125 1.18 1.27 1.97
CA THR A 125 0.85 0.69 0.66
C THR A 125 -0.06 -0.54 0.77
N ILE A 126 0.28 -1.49 1.64
CA ILE A 126 -0.48 -2.75 1.78
C ILE A 126 -1.84 -2.49 2.45
N PRO A 127 -1.93 -1.84 3.62
CA PRO A 127 -3.21 -1.55 4.25
C PRO A 127 -4.11 -0.68 3.40
N ASN A 128 -3.59 0.36 2.72
CA ASN A 128 -4.40 1.19 1.83
C ASN A 128 -5.02 0.36 0.68
N THR A 129 -4.23 -0.54 0.07
CA THR A 129 -4.73 -1.41 -1.01
C THR A 129 -5.81 -2.37 -0.49
N LEU A 130 -5.61 -2.95 0.70
CA LEU A 130 -6.58 -3.85 1.32
C LEU A 130 -7.85 -3.13 1.77
N SER A 131 -7.73 -1.93 2.36
CA SER A 131 -8.86 -1.08 2.73
C SER A 131 -9.67 -0.66 1.51
N TRP A 132 -9.01 -0.23 0.44
CA TRP A 132 -9.67 0.11 -0.82
C TRP A 132 -10.40 -1.09 -1.44
N ALA A 133 -9.74 -2.26 -1.49
CA ALA A 133 -10.36 -3.48 -2.01
C ALA A 133 -11.58 -3.91 -1.16
N SER A 134 -11.45 -3.85 0.17
CA SER A 134 -12.53 -4.17 1.11
C SER A 134 -13.75 -3.26 0.94
N ASN A 135 -13.53 -1.95 0.74
CA ASN A 135 -14.60 -0.97 0.58
C ASN A 135 -15.35 -1.10 -0.76
N ASN A 136 -14.71 -1.66 -1.78
CA ASN A 136 -15.31 -1.86 -3.09
C ASN A 136 -16.05 -3.20 -3.25
N ILE A 137 -16.12 -4.00 -2.19
CA ILE A 137 -16.75 -5.32 -2.20
C ILE A 137 -17.69 -5.46 -1.02
N GLU A 138 -18.92 -5.84 -1.30
CA GLU A 138 -19.93 -6.13 -0.28
C GLU A 138 -20.16 -7.63 -0.12
N GLY A 139 -20.45 -8.04 1.11
CA GLY A 139 -20.62 -9.44 1.52
C GLY A 139 -19.35 -10.05 2.12
N ILE A 140 -19.47 -10.58 3.34
CA ILE A 140 -18.35 -11.05 4.17
C ILE A 140 -17.57 -12.19 3.47
N TYR A 141 -18.27 -13.17 2.92
CA TYR A 141 -17.65 -14.32 2.25
C TYR A 141 -16.89 -13.92 0.98
N LYS A 142 -17.52 -13.09 0.13
CA LYS A 142 -16.93 -12.61 -1.13
C LYS A 142 -15.71 -11.73 -0.85
N ARG A 143 -15.80 -10.85 0.14
CA ARG A 143 -14.70 -9.99 0.59
C ARG A 143 -13.51 -10.81 1.09
N GLY A 144 -13.73 -11.82 1.92
CA GLY A 144 -12.67 -12.69 2.41
C GLY A 144 -11.92 -13.43 1.30
N VAL A 145 -12.64 -14.00 0.34
CA VAL A 145 -12.04 -14.69 -0.83
C VAL A 145 -11.21 -13.73 -1.68
N ILE A 146 -11.75 -12.54 -1.99
CA ILE A 146 -11.04 -11.59 -2.84
C ILE A 146 -9.82 -11.01 -2.14
N ILE A 147 -9.88 -10.68 -0.85
CA ILE A 147 -8.71 -10.25 -0.08
C ILE A 147 -7.62 -11.34 -0.12
N GLY A 148 -8.00 -12.60 0.06
CA GLY A 148 -7.08 -13.74 -0.07
C GLY A 148 -6.40 -13.81 -1.44
N ILE A 149 -7.17 -13.58 -2.53
CA ILE A 149 -6.62 -13.53 -3.90
C ILE A 149 -5.66 -12.34 -4.06
N VAL A 150 -5.99 -11.15 -3.55
CA VAL A 150 -5.13 -9.96 -3.62
C VAL A 150 -3.78 -10.20 -2.94
N VAL A 151 -3.80 -10.76 -1.72
CA VAL A 151 -2.59 -11.12 -0.97
C VAL A 151 -1.80 -12.21 -1.70
N GLY A 152 -2.48 -13.24 -2.20
CA GLY A 152 -1.88 -14.32 -2.98
C GLY A 152 -1.18 -13.81 -4.25
N TRP A 153 -1.81 -12.89 -4.98
CA TRP A 153 -1.21 -12.26 -6.17
C TRP A 153 0.03 -11.45 -5.83
N GLY A 154 0.03 -10.75 -4.68
CA GLY A 154 1.21 -10.05 -4.18
C GLY A 154 2.44 -10.96 -4.03
N ASN A 155 2.23 -12.18 -3.55
CA ASN A 155 3.30 -13.16 -3.34
C ASN A 155 3.82 -13.79 -4.66
N LEU A 156 3.04 -13.80 -5.73
CA LEU A 156 3.49 -14.29 -7.05
C LEU A 156 4.57 -13.40 -7.69
N ASN A 157 4.72 -12.16 -7.22
CA ASN A 157 5.78 -11.26 -7.68
C ASN A 157 7.17 -11.89 -7.50
N GLY A 158 7.38 -12.65 -6.42
CA GLY A 158 8.66 -13.32 -6.14
C GLY A 158 9.12 -14.29 -7.23
N VAL A 159 8.19 -14.92 -7.97
CA VAL A 159 8.53 -15.83 -9.07
C VAL A 159 9.03 -15.06 -10.29
N VAL A 160 8.39 -13.94 -10.61
CA VAL A 160 8.76 -13.10 -11.74
C VAL A 160 10.07 -12.39 -11.42
N SER A 161 10.18 -11.74 -10.26
CA SER A 161 11.36 -10.96 -9.84
C SER A 161 12.64 -11.79 -9.80
N SER A 162 12.54 -13.07 -9.45
CA SER A 162 13.70 -13.99 -9.37
C SER A 162 14.34 -14.30 -10.73
N ASN A 163 13.64 -14.05 -11.83
CA ASN A 163 14.08 -14.45 -13.18
C ASN A 163 14.36 -13.28 -14.13
N ILE A 164 14.13 -12.02 -13.70
CA ILE A 164 14.24 -10.84 -14.59
C ILE A 164 15.70 -10.42 -14.83
N TYR A 165 16.61 -10.74 -13.90
CA TYR A 165 18.03 -10.35 -14.00
C TYR A 165 18.86 -11.42 -14.69
N ILE A 166 19.33 -11.11 -15.89
CA ILE A 166 20.15 -11.97 -16.74
C ILE A 166 21.62 -11.79 -16.39
N LYS A 167 22.35 -12.88 -16.09
CA LYS A 167 23.74 -12.81 -15.58
C LYS A 167 24.73 -12.30 -16.62
N GLU A 168 24.40 -12.51 -17.89
CA GLU A 168 25.19 -12.17 -19.07
C GLU A 168 25.23 -10.66 -19.32
N GLU A 169 24.30 -9.88 -18.77
CA GLU A 169 24.21 -8.42 -18.92
C GLU A 169 24.99 -7.64 -17.84
N LYS A 170 25.89 -8.31 -17.12
CA LYS A 170 26.78 -7.67 -16.14
C LYS A 170 27.64 -6.58 -16.80
N PRO A 171 27.87 -5.43 -16.12
CA PRO A 171 27.39 -5.05 -14.79
C PRO A 171 26.07 -4.27 -14.78
N LYS A 172 25.46 -4.01 -15.94
CA LYS A 172 24.44 -2.96 -16.09
C LYS A 172 22.99 -3.45 -16.08
N TYR A 173 22.74 -4.70 -16.46
CA TYR A 173 21.42 -5.37 -16.34
C TYR A 173 20.22 -4.57 -16.89
N TYR A 174 20.38 -3.97 -18.08
CA TYR A 174 19.36 -3.09 -18.66
C TYR A 174 18.00 -3.77 -18.84
N THR A 175 17.97 -5.06 -19.22
CA THR A 175 16.72 -5.79 -19.42
C THR A 175 15.97 -6.00 -18.09
N GLY A 176 16.70 -6.26 -17.01
CA GLY A 176 16.16 -6.37 -15.65
C GLY A 176 15.51 -5.06 -15.19
N HIS A 177 16.29 -3.97 -15.22
CA HIS A 177 15.81 -2.65 -14.81
C HIS A 177 14.66 -2.14 -15.69
N GLY A 178 14.76 -2.32 -17.02
CA GLY A 178 13.73 -1.89 -17.97
C GLY A 178 12.41 -2.63 -17.76
N THR A 179 12.46 -3.94 -17.50
CA THR A 179 11.25 -4.74 -17.24
C THR A 179 10.57 -4.33 -15.94
N VAL A 180 11.34 -4.09 -14.87
CA VAL A 180 10.79 -3.60 -13.59
C VAL A 180 10.17 -2.21 -13.75
N LEU A 181 10.84 -1.29 -14.44
CA LEU A 181 10.30 0.05 -14.73
C LEU A 181 9.02 -0.02 -15.56
N ALA A 182 8.99 -0.85 -16.61
CA ALA A 182 7.80 -1.05 -17.43
C ALA A 182 6.64 -1.64 -16.61
N TYR A 183 6.90 -2.63 -15.78
CA TYR A 183 5.91 -3.23 -14.88
C TYR A 183 5.33 -2.19 -13.92
N LEU A 184 6.17 -1.37 -13.28
CA LEU A 184 5.74 -0.29 -12.41
C LEU A 184 4.87 0.73 -13.16
N VAL A 185 5.30 1.19 -14.33
CA VAL A 185 4.54 2.17 -15.12
C VAL A 185 3.19 1.61 -15.55
N VAL A 186 3.15 0.40 -16.10
CA VAL A 186 1.90 -0.20 -16.61
C VAL A 186 0.94 -0.52 -15.47
N CYS A 187 1.40 -1.17 -14.40
CA CYS A 187 0.52 -1.57 -13.30
C CYS A 187 0.10 -0.37 -12.43
N LEU A 188 1.02 0.55 -12.14
CA LEU A 188 0.76 1.64 -11.20
C LEU A 188 0.04 2.80 -11.89
N LEU A 189 0.46 3.24 -13.09
CA LEU A 189 -0.25 4.31 -13.82
C LEU A 189 -1.40 3.75 -14.64
N GLY A 190 -1.15 2.73 -15.46
CA GLY A 190 -2.17 2.13 -16.32
C GLY A 190 -3.30 1.49 -15.51
N GLY A 191 -2.96 0.68 -14.50
CA GLY A 191 -3.94 0.05 -13.61
C GLY A 191 -4.78 1.06 -12.83
N THR A 192 -4.16 2.11 -12.29
CA THR A 192 -4.87 3.18 -11.57
C THR A 192 -5.81 3.95 -12.49
N ILE A 193 -5.35 4.35 -13.68
CA ILE A 193 -6.19 5.07 -14.65
C ILE A 193 -7.37 4.17 -15.08
N PHE A 194 -7.10 2.90 -15.37
CA PHE A 194 -8.13 1.95 -15.77
C PHE A 194 -9.18 1.76 -14.67
N MET A 195 -8.76 1.48 -13.43
CA MET A 195 -9.67 1.28 -12.31
C MET A 195 -10.45 2.56 -11.99
N TYR A 196 -9.78 3.71 -11.94
CA TYR A 196 -10.43 5.00 -11.69
C TYR A 196 -11.48 5.32 -12.75
N THR A 197 -11.15 5.15 -14.04
CA THR A 197 -12.09 5.45 -15.13
C THR A 197 -13.26 4.47 -15.18
N MET A 198 -13.01 3.18 -14.98
CA MET A 198 -14.04 2.14 -14.91
C MET A 198 -15.01 2.37 -13.76
N LEU A 199 -14.50 2.51 -12.54
CA LEU A 199 -15.33 2.70 -11.34
C LEU A 199 -16.10 4.02 -11.42
N ARG A 200 -15.47 5.08 -11.93
CA ARG A 200 -16.14 6.38 -12.12
C ARG A 200 -17.23 6.30 -13.18
N ALA A 201 -16.99 5.58 -14.27
CA ALA A 201 -17.99 5.34 -15.30
C ALA A 201 -19.16 4.51 -14.76
N GLU A 202 -18.90 3.47 -13.98
CA GLU A 202 -19.96 2.63 -13.38
C GLU A 202 -20.76 3.40 -12.33
N ASN A 203 -20.11 4.16 -11.44
CA ASN A 203 -20.78 5.04 -10.49
C ASN A 203 -21.67 6.06 -11.21
N LYS A 204 -21.20 6.65 -12.33
CA LYS A 204 -22.02 7.56 -13.14
C LYS A 204 -23.23 6.86 -13.76
N ARG A 205 -23.10 5.60 -14.19
CA ARG A 205 -24.21 4.80 -14.74
C ARG A 205 -25.26 4.50 -13.68
N ARG A 206 -24.83 4.11 -12.46
CA ARG A 206 -25.72 3.89 -11.31
C ARG A 206 -26.45 5.17 -10.89
N LEU A 207 -25.73 6.28 -10.72
CA LEU A 207 -26.34 7.57 -10.38
C LEU A 207 -27.32 8.10 -11.44
N SER A 208 -27.12 7.75 -12.72
CA SER A 208 -28.03 8.12 -13.80
C SER A 208 -29.29 7.25 -13.92
N GLY A 209 -29.50 6.31 -12.99
CA GLY A 209 -30.64 5.40 -12.98
C GLY A 209 -30.60 4.31 -14.07
N LYS A 210 -29.54 4.23 -14.87
CA LYS A 210 -29.39 3.25 -15.96
C LYS A 210 -29.31 1.80 -15.47
N ARG A 211 -29.11 1.60 -14.17
CA ARG A 211 -28.99 0.28 -13.52
C ARG A 211 -30.20 -0.06 -12.63
N ASP A 212 -31.18 0.83 -12.50
CA ASP A 212 -32.32 0.65 -11.58
C ASP A 212 -33.21 -0.52 -12.01
N ASN A 213 -33.32 -0.74 -13.32
CA ASN A 213 -34.07 -1.85 -13.89
C ASN A 213 -33.38 -3.22 -13.75
N MET A 214 -32.13 -3.27 -13.27
CA MET A 214 -31.34 -4.51 -13.24
C MET A 214 -31.88 -5.56 -12.24
N HIS A 215 -32.72 -5.12 -11.29
CA HIS A 215 -33.40 -5.99 -10.33
C HIS A 215 -34.91 -5.77 -10.29
N ALA A 216 -35.50 -5.23 -11.36
CA ALA A 216 -36.94 -5.06 -11.47
C ALA A 216 -37.66 -6.42 -11.30
N GLY A 217 -38.55 -6.51 -10.30
CA GLY A 217 -39.31 -7.72 -10.00
C GLY A 217 -38.66 -8.71 -9.02
N LYS A 218 -37.49 -8.40 -8.45
CA LYS A 218 -36.87 -9.20 -7.39
C LYS A 218 -37.36 -8.80 -6.00
N SER A 219 -37.39 -9.76 -5.07
CA SER A 219 -37.65 -9.51 -3.66
C SER A 219 -36.57 -8.59 -3.06
N ALA A 220 -36.92 -7.83 -2.02
CA ALA A 220 -35.95 -7.02 -1.27
C ALA A 220 -34.79 -7.89 -0.75
N ASP A 221 -35.06 -9.12 -0.31
CA ASP A 221 -34.03 -10.05 0.17
C ASP A 221 -33.10 -10.51 -0.96
N ASP A 222 -33.64 -10.76 -2.17
CA ASP A 222 -32.84 -11.13 -3.34
C ASP A 222 -31.92 -9.98 -3.78
N ILE A 223 -32.37 -8.74 -3.59
CA ILE A 223 -31.56 -7.54 -3.85
C ILE A 223 -30.46 -7.43 -2.79
N TRP A 224 -30.77 -7.61 -1.50
CA TRP A 224 -29.77 -7.62 -0.43
C TRP A 224 -28.68 -8.69 -0.62
N VAL A 225 -29.06 -9.89 -1.04
CA VAL A 225 -28.11 -10.98 -1.34
C VAL A 225 -27.21 -10.65 -2.55
N ALA A 226 -27.65 -9.77 -3.46
CA ALA A 226 -26.85 -9.35 -4.61
C ALA A 226 -25.63 -8.46 -4.24
N GLY A 227 -25.54 -7.94 -3.01
CA GLY A 227 -24.37 -7.24 -2.47
C GLY A 227 -23.90 -6.05 -3.31
N ASP A 228 -22.67 -6.11 -3.83
CA ASP A 228 -22.04 -5.04 -4.62
C ASP A 228 -22.67 -4.84 -6.02
N ASN A 229 -23.53 -5.77 -6.44
CA ASN A 229 -24.28 -5.68 -7.70
C ASN A 229 -25.59 -4.90 -7.57
N ARG A 230 -25.86 -4.30 -6.41
CA ARG A 230 -27.04 -3.47 -6.20
C ARG A 230 -26.86 -2.07 -6.82
N PRO A 231 -27.94 -1.43 -7.28
CA PRO A 231 -27.88 -0.12 -7.95
C PRO A 231 -27.54 1.03 -6.99
N ASP A 232 -27.82 0.86 -5.70
CA ASP A 232 -27.49 1.78 -4.60
C ASP A 232 -26.03 1.66 -4.12
N PHE A 233 -25.33 0.58 -4.46
CA PHE A 233 -23.92 0.42 -4.11
C PHE A 233 -23.02 1.31 -4.98
N ILE A 234 -22.27 2.21 -4.33
CA ILE A 234 -21.34 3.14 -4.98
C ILE A 234 -19.90 2.74 -4.65
N TYR A 235 -19.08 2.55 -5.69
CA TYR A 235 -17.66 2.21 -5.53
C TYR A 235 -16.86 3.39 -4.98
N THR A 236 -15.89 3.09 -4.11
CA THR A 236 -14.95 4.08 -3.58
C THR A 236 -13.80 4.28 -4.59
N LEU A 237 -13.61 5.54 -5.01
CA LEU A 237 -12.59 5.96 -5.96
C LEU A 237 -11.27 6.31 -5.29
#